data_AF-A0A9P3LL03-F1
#
_entry.id   AF-A0A9P3LL03-F1
#
_cell.length_a   1.000
_cell.length_b   1.000
_cell.length_c   1.000
_cell.angle_alpha   90.00
_cell.angle_beta   90.00
_cell.angle_gamma   90.00
#
_symmetry.space_group_name_H-M   'P 1'
#
loop_
_entity.id
_entity.type
_entity.pdbx_description
1 polymer ?
#
loop_
_entity_poly.entity_id
_entity_poly.type
_entity_poly.pdbx_seq_one_letter_code
_entity_poly.pdbx_strand_id
1 'polypeptide(L)'
;MHRAAFVLSLVALPALVATQASSPSAVPQTPAQICYGSPEASCNLIFQQCVASAQLWSSPACVAAATCAGLEPFLEALCCSTGQCLDPSSEPSLDYNVYADIVGPCAWAPGGCPVQPKDYVKFYYDTLLDAGSFDLPPVKTVIAWWHAIISWTATGAQSPYKNLNDWLHYSSPPVEQQQTNSANALPAESDPALPSATPVGPPSTDDAPPSMPIEPSSAPSAPASAQGQSQHLDVGHGGKDGHAHFHGHAQEDPSDGSDLMQALFASLQGNSSDSDPSSDSGPSVPSEPINPSGKAALARRSASASASAAAAPAMPTYNLPCGTGKYPNVCENWCYYVFCKQGGTDANSPAWEVTVNRNAGLRGASACKTPNKCSAKEKGTGGWTKNPTTDLSCDEQPKNTNDEGGAGAATRCVPKGENSGEGRTWANFINDKNAKIADTTKIKVVLQNPPAGGICASLHAGQKTVCPAAKKPTDADVAAGTDDGTRQA
;
A
#
# COMPACT_ATOMS: atom_id res chain seq x y z
N MET A 1 43.37 -56.43 43.00
CA MET A 1 43.39 -56.70 41.55
C MET A 1 41.96 -56.90 41.06
N HIS A 2 41.27 -55.84 40.62
CA HIS A 2 39.97 -55.93 39.95
C HIS A 2 40.04 -55.04 38.71
N ARG A 3 39.92 -55.64 37.52
CA ARG A 3 39.82 -54.94 36.24
C ARG A 3 38.33 -54.80 35.92
N ALA A 4 37.83 -53.57 35.88
CA ALA A 4 36.51 -53.27 35.32
C ALA A 4 36.69 -53.00 33.81
N ALA A 5 36.06 -53.85 32.98
CA ALA A 5 36.00 -53.68 31.55
C ALA A 5 34.86 -52.71 31.20
N PHE A 6 35.20 -51.62 30.51
CA PHE A 6 34.22 -50.68 29.95
C PHE A 6 33.84 -51.17 28.55
N VAL A 7 32.58 -51.57 28.37
CA VAL A 7 32.02 -51.95 27.07
C VAL A 7 31.52 -50.68 26.40
N LEU A 8 32.19 -50.28 25.31
CA LEU A 8 31.80 -49.15 24.47
C LEU A 8 30.81 -49.65 23.40
N SER A 9 29.52 -49.40 23.59
CA SER A 9 28.51 -49.65 22.55
C SER A 9 28.55 -48.54 21.51
N LEU A 10 29.02 -48.87 20.29
CA LEU A 10 28.81 -48.05 19.11
C LEU A 10 27.34 -48.13 18.69
N VAL A 11 26.61 -47.01 18.78
CA VAL A 11 25.31 -46.84 18.15
C VAL A 11 25.55 -46.32 16.73
N ALA A 12 25.20 -47.13 15.73
CA ALA A 12 25.27 -46.73 14.33
C ALA A 12 24.18 -45.69 14.03
N LEU A 13 24.59 -44.50 13.58
CA LEU A 13 23.68 -43.46 13.08
C LEU A 13 23.16 -43.84 11.70
N PRO A 14 21.86 -43.69 11.41
CA PRO A 14 21.32 -43.90 10.07
C PRO A 14 21.84 -42.82 9.11
N ALA A 15 22.24 -43.24 7.91
CA ALA A 15 22.68 -42.36 6.85
C ALA A 15 21.52 -41.42 6.43
N LEU A 16 21.76 -40.11 6.49
CA LEU A 16 20.87 -39.12 5.88
C LEU A 16 20.90 -39.31 4.36
N VAL A 17 19.77 -39.75 3.80
CA VAL A 17 19.50 -39.66 2.36
C VAL A 17 19.16 -38.20 2.07
N ALA A 18 19.98 -37.54 1.25
CA ALA A 18 19.71 -36.21 0.74
C ALA A 18 18.51 -36.27 -0.21
N THR A 19 17.34 -35.79 0.25
CA THR A 19 16.19 -35.56 -0.61
C THR A 19 16.47 -34.35 -1.51
N GLN A 20 16.52 -34.58 -2.82
CA GLN A 20 16.54 -33.50 -3.82
C GLN A 20 15.33 -32.58 -3.61
N ALA A 21 15.58 -31.27 -3.58
CA ALA A 21 14.53 -30.26 -3.61
C ALA A 21 13.77 -30.36 -4.94
N SER A 22 12.52 -30.80 -4.87
CA SER A 22 11.57 -30.70 -5.97
C SER A 22 11.36 -29.23 -6.34
N SER A 23 11.35 -28.95 -7.65
CA SER A 23 11.02 -27.64 -8.23
C SER A 23 9.79 -27.01 -7.55
N PRO A 24 9.72 -25.68 -7.40
CA PRO A 24 8.59 -25.02 -6.76
C PRO A 24 7.30 -25.43 -7.47
N SER A 25 6.41 -26.11 -6.75
CA SER A 25 5.09 -26.47 -7.25
C SER A 25 4.41 -25.20 -7.75
N ALA A 26 3.92 -25.23 -8.99
CA ALA A 26 3.11 -24.17 -9.55
C ALA A 26 1.95 -23.89 -8.58
N VAL A 27 1.87 -22.65 -8.08
CA VAL A 27 0.73 -22.21 -7.26
C VAL A 27 -0.52 -22.41 -8.12
N PRO A 28 -1.55 -23.14 -7.62
CA PRO A 28 -2.79 -23.33 -8.37
C PRO A 28 -3.33 -21.97 -8.79
N GLN A 29 -3.51 -21.76 -10.09
CA GLN A 29 -4.12 -20.53 -10.61
C GLN A 29 -5.58 -20.48 -10.18
N THR A 30 -6.04 -19.32 -9.69
CA THR A 30 -7.46 -19.10 -9.40
C THR A 30 -8.24 -18.98 -10.70
N PRO A 31 -9.56 -19.29 -10.74
CA PRO A 31 -10.39 -19.03 -11.92
C PRO A 31 -10.25 -17.58 -12.43
N ALA A 32 -10.11 -16.61 -11.52
CA ALA A 32 -9.83 -15.23 -11.86
C ALA A 32 -8.51 -15.03 -12.64
N GLN A 33 -7.44 -15.77 -12.30
CA GLN A 33 -6.18 -15.73 -13.05
C GLN A 33 -6.27 -16.39 -14.43
N ILE A 34 -7.16 -17.36 -14.61
CA ILE A 34 -7.40 -18.00 -15.91
C ILE A 34 -8.16 -17.05 -16.83
N CYS A 35 -9.13 -16.32 -16.27
CA CYS A 35 -9.98 -15.37 -16.99
C CYS A 35 -9.28 -14.05 -17.31
N TYR A 36 -8.44 -13.56 -16.40
CA TYR A 36 -7.81 -12.25 -16.51
C TYR A 36 -6.43 -12.40 -17.16
N GLY A 37 -6.40 -12.35 -18.49
CA GLY A 37 -5.19 -12.51 -19.31
C GLY A 37 -4.22 -11.33 -19.30
N SER A 38 -4.29 -10.44 -18.30
CA SER A 38 -3.35 -9.32 -18.21
C SER A 38 -1.94 -9.84 -17.91
N PRO A 39 -0.91 -9.38 -18.63
CA PRO A 39 0.47 -9.77 -18.37
C PRO A 39 1.00 -9.19 -17.04
N GLU A 40 0.33 -8.19 -16.48
CA GLU A 40 0.80 -7.46 -15.30
C GLU A 40 0.24 -8.08 -14.01
N ALA A 41 1.12 -8.73 -13.24
CA ALA A 41 0.76 -9.42 -12.01
C ALA A 41 0.05 -8.51 -10.98
N SER A 42 0.40 -7.22 -10.95
CA SER A 42 -0.22 -6.23 -10.08
C SER A 42 -1.70 -5.99 -10.42
N CYS A 43 -2.05 -5.93 -11.72
CA CYS A 43 -3.44 -5.81 -12.16
C CYS A 43 -4.25 -7.05 -11.76
N ASN A 44 -3.66 -8.24 -11.90
CA ASN A 44 -4.34 -9.50 -11.57
C ASN A 44 -4.69 -9.58 -10.09
N LEU A 45 -3.81 -9.09 -9.20
CA LEU A 45 -4.10 -9.10 -7.77
C LEU A 45 -5.22 -8.14 -7.40
N ILE A 46 -5.19 -6.90 -7.92
CA ILE A 46 -6.26 -5.94 -7.67
C ILE A 46 -7.59 -6.46 -8.25
N PHE A 47 -7.55 -7.09 -9.42
CA PHE A 47 -8.73 -7.72 -10.01
C PHE A 47 -9.33 -8.80 -9.11
N GLN A 48 -8.52 -9.64 -8.46
CA GLN A 48 -9.03 -10.62 -7.50
C GLN A 48 -9.79 -9.98 -6.34
N GLN A 49 -9.35 -8.82 -5.85
CA GLN A 49 -10.09 -8.06 -4.84
C GLN A 49 -11.39 -7.47 -5.41
N CYS A 50 -11.37 -7.04 -6.67
CA CYS A 50 -12.56 -6.54 -7.35
C CYS A 50 -13.65 -7.62 -7.51
N VAL A 51 -13.30 -8.85 -7.87
CA VAL A 51 -14.26 -9.95 -8.08
C VAL A 51 -15.11 -10.24 -6.83
N ALA A 52 -14.60 -9.90 -5.64
CA ALA A 52 -15.35 -10.02 -4.39
C ALA A 52 -16.35 -8.86 -4.14
N SER A 53 -16.32 -7.79 -4.94
CA SER A 53 -17.19 -6.61 -4.82
C SER A 53 -18.48 -6.80 -5.60
N ALA A 54 -19.60 -6.37 -5.02
CA ALA A 54 -20.91 -6.37 -5.68
C ALA A 54 -21.19 -5.10 -6.51
N GLN A 55 -20.32 -4.09 -6.44
CA GLN A 55 -20.46 -2.82 -7.17
C GLN A 55 -19.12 -2.45 -7.79
N LEU A 56 -19.13 -2.14 -9.10
CA LEU A 56 -17.90 -1.84 -9.83
C LEU A 56 -17.33 -0.49 -9.42
N TRP A 57 -18.11 0.57 -9.54
CA TRP A 57 -17.59 1.93 -9.38
C TRP A 57 -17.62 2.46 -7.94
N SER A 58 -18.02 1.61 -6.99
CA SER A 58 -17.92 1.87 -5.55
C SER A 58 -16.70 1.21 -4.90
N SER A 59 -15.91 0.44 -5.65
CA SER A 59 -14.74 -0.26 -5.15
C SER A 59 -13.45 0.33 -5.74
N PRO A 60 -12.52 0.83 -4.90
CA PRO A 60 -11.20 1.26 -5.36
C PRO A 60 -10.47 0.19 -6.18
N ALA A 61 -10.57 -1.08 -5.75
CA ALA A 61 -9.98 -2.21 -6.45
C ALA A 61 -10.56 -2.38 -7.87
N CYS A 62 -11.88 -2.28 -8.03
CA CYS A 62 -12.48 -2.40 -9.36
C CYS A 62 -12.09 -1.25 -10.29
N VAL A 63 -12.04 -0.01 -9.78
CA VAL A 63 -11.60 1.15 -10.57
C VAL A 63 -10.12 1.02 -10.95
N ALA A 64 -9.25 0.61 -10.03
CA ALA A 64 -7.82 0.39 -10.31
C ALA A 64 -7.59 -0.78 -11.29
N ALA A 65 -8.32 -1.88 -11.15
CA ALA A 65 -8.24 -3.02 -12.07
C ALA A 65 -8.74 -2.67 -13.49
N ALA A 66 -9.86 -1.95 -13.59
CA ALA A 66 -10.40 -1.51 -14.87
C ALA A 66 -9.45 -0.55 -15.59
N THR A 67 -8.88 0.40 -14.85
CA THR A 67 -7.97 1.40 -15.44
C THR A 67 -6.64 0.80 -15.89
N CYS A 68 -6.12 -0.23 -15.21
CA CYS A 68 -4.83 -0.82 -15.57
C CYS A 68 -4.90 -1.90 -16.66
N ALA A 69 -6.01 -2.63 -16.79
CA ALA A 69 -6.23 -3.54 -17.92
C ALA A 69 -6.86 -2.87 -19.14
N GLY A 70 -7.61 -1.78 -18.93
CA GLY A 70 -8.60 -1.30 -19.90
C GLY A 70 -9.97 -1.94 -19.65
N LEU A 71 -11.03 -1.21 -20.00
CA LEU A 71 -12.39 -1.57 -19.60
C LEU A 71 -12.90 -2.87 -20.27
N GLU A 72 -12.64 -3.06 -21.56
CA GLU A 72 -13.06 -4.26 -22.30
C GLU A 72 -12.46 -5.57 -21.74
N PRO A 73 -11.13 -5.74 -21.66
CA PRO A 73 -10.54 -6.96 -21.10
C PRO A 73 -10.88 -7.15 -19.61
N PHE A 74 -11.10 -6.06 -18.86
CA PHE A 74 -11.58 -6.13 -17.48
C PHE A 74 -12.99 -6.73 -17.38
N LEU A 75 -13.93 -6.30 -18.21
CA LEU A 75 -15.31 -6.80 -18.21
C LEU A 75 -15.41 -8.24 -18.69
N GLU A 76 -14.63 -8.61 -19.72
CA GLU A 76 -14.55 -9.99 -20.20
C GLU A 76 -14.05 -10.92 -19.09
N ALA A 77 -12.97 -10.54 -18.42
CA ALA A 77 -12.41 -11.32 -17.34
C ALA A 77 -13.33 -11.38 -16.12
N LEU A 78 -14.05 -10.29 -15.80
CA LEU A 78 -15.05 -10.28 -14.75
C LEU A 78 -16.19 -11.25 -15.07
N CYS A 79 -16.74 -11.20 -16.29
CA CYS A 79 -17.80 -12.11 -16.71
C CYS A 79 -17.35 -13.56 -16.66
N CYS A 80 -16.14 -13.86 -17.12
CA CYS A 80 -15.55 -15.19 -17.03
C CYS A 80 -15.39 -15.65 -15.57
N SER A 81 -15.00 -14.75 -14.65
CA SER A 81 -14.73 -15.09 -13.25
C SER A 81 -16.00 -15.28 -12.42
N THR A 82 -17.05 -14.51 -12.68
CA THR A 82 -18.30 -14.50 -11.90
C THR A 82 -19.44 -15.26 -12.57
N GLY A 83 -19.35 -15.51 -13.87
CA GLY A 83 -20.46 -15.98 -14.70
C GLY A 83 -21.52 -14.91 -14.98
N GLN A 84 -21.30 -13.66 -14.54
CA GLN A 84 -22.20 -12.53 -14.72
C GLN A 84 -21.52 -11.43 -15.53
N CYS A 85 -21.97 -11.25 -16.77
CA CYS A 85 -21.56 -10.13 -17.61
C CYS A 85 -22.31 -8.88 -17.16
N LEU A 86 -21.59 -7.90 -16.62
CA LEU A 86 -22.15 -6.60 -16.24
C LEU A 86 -22.07 -5.63 -17.43
N ASP A 87 -23.10 -4.82 -17.59
CA ASP A 87 -23.09 -3.68 -18.51
C ASP A 87 -22.58 -2.46 -17.74
N PRO A 88 -21.36 -1.96 -18.03
CA PRO A 88 -20.77 -0.83 -17.31
C PRO A 88 -21.62 0.44 -17.42
N SER A 89 -22.44 0.58 -18.46
CA SER A 89 -23.33 1.73 -18.64
C SER A 89 -24.56 1.71 -17.73
N SER A 90 -24.89 0.54 -17.18
CA SER A 90 -26.00 0.33 -16.23
C SER A 90 -25.58 0.48 -14.77
N GLU A 91 -24.27 0.52 -14.49
CA GLU A 91 -23.74 0.70 -13.14
C GLU A 91 -24.00 2.12 -12.61
N PRO A 92 -24.09 2.30 -11.29
CA PRO A 92 -24.12 3.63 -10.68
C PRO A 92 -22.86 4.41 -11.03
N SER A 93 -22.95 5.75 -11.10
CA SER A 93 -21.77 6.59 -11.27
C SER A 93 -20.67 6.28 -10.24
N LEU A 94 -19.41 6.56 -10.61
CA LEU A 94 -18.24 6.46 -9.76
C LEU A 94 -18.52 7.05 -8.37
N ASP A 95 -18.39 6.22 -7.33
CA ASP A 95 -18.63 6.67 -5.97
C ASP A 95 -17.70 7.83 -5.66
N TYR A 96 -18.28 8.92 -5.15
CA TYR A 96 -17.54 10.16 -4.97
C TYR A 96 -16.45 10.04 -3.90
N ASN A 97 -16.56 9.08 -2.97
CA ASN A 97 -15.50 8.77 -2.02
C ASN A 97 -14.33 8.08 -2.73
N VAL A 98 -14.58 7.16 -3.67
CA VAL A 98 -13.50 6.56 -4.49
C VAL A 98 -12.82 7.66 -5.31
N TYR A 99 -13.58 8.60 -5.88
CA TYR A 99 -12.98 9.77 -6.53
C TYR A 99 -12.14 10.62 -5.57
N ALA A 100 -12.63 10.86 -4.35
CA ALA A 100 -11.90 11.59 -3.32
C ALA A 100 -10.65 10.84 -2.82
N ASP A 101 -10.62 9.51 -2.87
CA ASP A 101 -9.43 8.72 -2.59
C ASP A 101 -8.35 8.91 -3.68
N ILE A 102 -8.76 9.19 -4.92
CA ILE A 102 -7.85 9.52 -6.01
C ILE A 102 -7.26 10.92 -5.83
N VAL A 103 -8.12 11.95 -5.80
CA VAL A 103 -7.66 13.35 -5.86
C VAL A 103 -7.45 14.01 -4.49
N GLY A 104 -7.80 13.30 -3.42
CA GLY A 104 -7.73 13.80 -2.05
C GLY A 104 -8.83 14.81 -1.71
N PRO A 105 -8.61 15.65 -0.67
CA PRO A 105 -9.62 16.56 -0.14
C PRO A 105 -10.18 17.58 -1.15
N CYS A 106 -9.45 17.86 -2.24
CA CYS A 106 -9.92 18.81 -3.25
C CYS A 106 -11.10 18.30 -4.08
N ALA A 107 -11.45 17.00 -3.99
CA ALA A 107 -12.71 16.49 -4.55
C ALA A 107 -13.91 17.29 -4.05
N TRP A 108 -13.92 17.67 -2.78
CA TRP A 108 -15.06 18.32 -2.12
C TRP A 108 -15.11 19.84 -2.30
N ALA A 109 -14.13 20.43 -3.01
CA ALA A 109 -14.16 21.85 -3.33
C ALA A 109 -15.28 22.14 -4.35
N PRO A 110 -15.86 23.36 -4.39
CA PRO A 110 -16.79 23.75 -5.46
C PRO A 110 -16.16 23.55 -6.84
N GLY A 111 -16.76 22.70 -7.67
CA GLY A 111 -16.24 22.31 -8.99
C GLY A 111 -15.27 21.13 -8.99
N GLY A 112 -14.82 20.67 -7.82
CA GLY A 112 -13.82 19.61 -7.65
C GLY A 112 -12.45 19.96 -8.25
N CYS A 113 -11.47 19.09 -8.03
CA CYS A 113 -10.20 19.12 -8.76
C CYS A 113 -10.16 17.95 -9.74
N PRO A 114 -9.63 18.12 -10.96
CA PRO A 114 -9.45 17.02 -11.89
C PRO A 114 -8.30 16.11 -11.42
N VAL A 115 -8.38 14.83 -11.79
CA VAL A 115 -7.33 13.85 -11.49
C VAL A 115 -6.07 14.21 -12.29
N GLN A 116 -4.94 14.32 -11.59
CA GLN A 116 -3.62 14.50 -12.20
C GLN A 116 -2.89 13.15 -12.30
N PRO A 117 -1.85 13.03 -13.14
CA PRO A 117 -1.09 11.78 -13.27
C PRO A 117 -0.51 11.29 -11.93
N LYS A 118 -0.03 12.21 -11.08
CA LYS A 118 0.49 11.88 -9.74
C LYS A 118 -0.59 11.32 -8.80
N ASP A 119 -1.83 11.82 -8.93
CA ASP A 119 -2.96 11.42 -8.10
C ASP A 119 -3.39 10.00 -8.49
N TYR A 120 -3.44 9.73 -9.81
CA TYR A 120 -3.69 8.39 -10.34
C TYR A 120 -2.62 7.37 -9.93
N VAL A 121 -1.32 7.71 -10.05
CA VAL A 121 -0.23 6.81 -9.62
C VAL A 121 -0.34 6.48 -8.14
N LYS A 122 -0.58 7.51 -7.30
CA LYS A 122 -0.78 7.32 -5.86
C LYS A 122 -1.97 6.41 -5.59
N PHE A 123 -3.13 6.67 -6.21
CA PHE A 123 -4.33 5.85 -6.07
C PHE A 123 -4.08 4.39 -6.43
N TYR A 124 -3.46 4.14 -7.58
CA TYR A 124 -3.18 2.78 -8.03
C TYR A 124 -2.25 2.04 -7.04
N TYR A 125 -1.17 2.68 -6.60
CA TYR A 125 -0.26 2.06 -5.63
C TYR A 125 -0.91 1.86 -4.26
N ASP A 126 -1.67 2.82 -3.75
CA ASP A 126 -2.37 2.64 -2.47
C ASP A 126 -3.38 1.48 -2.56
N THR A 127 -4.13 1.38 -3.66
CA THR A 127 -5.06 0.27 -3.90
C THR A 127 -4.34 -1.08 -4.00
N LEU A 128 -3.18 -1.11 -4.64
CA LEU A 128 -2.35 -2.30 -4.78
C LEU A 128 -1.77 -2.76 -3.43
N LEU A 129 -1.35 -1.80 -2.60
CA LEU A 129 -0.89 -2.05 -1.23
C LEU A 129 -2.03 -2.56 -0.34
N ASP A 130 -3.23 -1.99 -0.48
CA ASP A 130 -4.44 -2.43 0.24
C ASP A 130 -4.87 -3.85 -0.20
N ALA A 131 -4.63 -4.21 -1.46
CA ALA A 131 -4.80 -5.57 -1.96
C ALA A 131 -3.73 -6.55 -1.44
N GLY A 132 -2.73 -6.06 -0.70
CA GLY A 132 -1.63 -6.85 -0.14
C GLY A 132 -0.50 -7.12 -1.12
N SER A 133 -0.47 -6.48 -2.29
CA SER A 133 0.69 -6.56 -3.19
C SER A 133 1.73 -5.53 -2.83
N PHE A 134 2.98 -5.90 -3.04
CA PHE A 134 4.12 -4.99 -2.99
C PHE A 134 4.96 -5.03 -4.26
N ASP A 135 4.54 -5.85 -5.23
CA ASP A 135 5.08 -5.84 -6.57
C ASP A 135 4.48 -4.66 -7.33
N LEU A 136 5.03 -3.47 -7.06
CA LEU A 136 4.57 -2.22 -7.65
C LEU A 136 5.12 -2.13 -9.08
N PRO A 137 4.26 -2.04 -10.12
CA PRO A 137 4.73 -1.86 -11.49
C PRO A 137 5.47 -0.53 -11.60
N PRO A 138 6.47 -0.39 -12.49
CA PRO A 138 7.19 0.87 -12.68
C PRO A 138 6.22 2.04 -12.93
N VAL A 139 6.52 3.23 -12.38
CA VAL A 139 5.65 4.42 -12.53
C VAL A 139 5.33 4.70 -14.01
N LYS A 140 6.29 4.49 -14.90
CA LYS A 140 6.09 4.65 -16.35
C LYS A 140 4.97 3.76 -16.91
N THR A 141 4.85 2.53 -16.41
CA THR A 141 3.77 1.60 -16.79
C THR A 141 2.43 2.14 -16.30
N VAL A 142 2.35 2.58 -15.04
CA VAL A 142 1.13 3.16 -14.47
C VAL A 142 0.71 4.43 -15.21
N ILE A 143 1.66 5.29 -15.56
CA ILE A 143 1.41 6.50 -16.36
C ILE A 143 0.93 6.16 -17.77
N ALA A 144 1.37 5.04 -18.37
CA ALA A 144 0.85 4.61 -19.66
C ALA A 144 -0.64 4.24 -19.60
N TRP A 145 -1.10 3.61 -18.52
CA TRP A 145 -2.53 3.36 -18.29
C TRP A 145 -3.31 4.67 -18.12
N TRP A 146 -2.77 5.61 -17.35
CA TRP A 146 -3.35 6.96 -17.24
C TRP A 146 -3.50 7.63 -18.61
N HIS A 147 -2.46 7.55 -19.45
CA HIS A 147 -2.47 8.13 -20.80
C HIS A 147 -3.59 7.55 -21.68
N ALA A 148 -3.92 6.27 -21.54
CA ALA A 148 -5.05 5.69 -22.27
C ALA A 148 -6.39 6.36 -21.91
N ILE A 149 -6.59 6.69 -20.62
CA ILE A 149 -7.81 7.36 -20.12
C ILE A 149 -7.89 8.79 -20.65
N ILE A 150 -6.83 9.59 -20.50
CA ILE A 150 -6.84 10.99 -20.96
C ILE A 150 -6.86 11.11 -22.49
N SER A 151 -6.31 10.13 -23.20
CA SER A 151 -6.41 10.04 -24.66
C SER A 151 -7.85 9.79 -25.11
N TRP A 152 -8.56 8.87 -24.46
CA TRP A 152 -9.96 8.59 -24.79
C TRP A 152 -10.88 9.75 -24.43
N THR A 153 -10.68 10.36 -23.26
CA THR A 153 -11.52 11.48 -22.79
C THR A 153 -11.22 12.81 -23.49
N ALA A 154 -10.10 12.91 -24.22
CA ALA A 154 -9.61 14.12 -24.88
C ALA A 154 -9.48 15.34 -23.95
N THR A 155 -9.07 15.11 -22.70
CA THR A 155 -9.02 16.13 -21.63
C THR A 155 -7.65 16.79 -21.45
N GLY A 156 -6.63 16.34 -22.20
CA GLY A 156 -5.26 16.83 -22.05
C GLY A 156 -4.53 16.13 -20.90
N ALA A 157 -3.85 16.86 -20.02
CA ALA A 157 -3.00 16.26 -18.98
C ALA A 157 -3.77 15.78 -17.73
N GLN A 158 -5.05 16.14 -17.58
CA GLN A 158 -5.86 15.92 -16.38
C GLN A 158 -7.26 15.44 -16.76
N SER A 159 -7.91 14.60 -15.95
CA SER A 159 -9.29 14.16 -16.20
C SER A 159 -10.23 14.64 -15.10
N PRO A 160 -11.23 15.50 -15.40
CA PRO A 160 -12.31 15.81 -14.46
C PRO A 160 -13.14 14.57 -14.08
N TYR A 161 -13.83 14.64 -12.93
CA TYR A 161 -14.72 13.57 -12.45
C TYR A 161 -15.64 13.02 -13.55
N LYS A 162 -16.36 13.91 -14.25
CA LYS A 162 -17.33 13.50 -15.26
C LYS A 162 -16.67 12.71 -16.39
N ASN A 163 -15.50 13.14 -16.85
CA ASN A 163 -14.77 12.47 -17.92
C ASN A 163 -14.22 11.11 -17.48
N LEU A 164 -13.70 10.98 -16.27
CA LEU A 164 -13.27 9.68 -15.73
C LEU A 164 -14.48 8.74 -15.56
N ASN A 165 -15.59 9.25 -15.04
CA ASN A 165 -16.83 8.50 -14.93
C ASN A 165 -17.32 8.03 -16.31
N ASP A 166 -17.35 8.91 -17.30
CA ASP A 166 -17.77 8.57 -18.66
C ASP A 166 -16.83 7.51 -19.28
N TRP A 167 -15.53 7.61 -19.05
CA TRP A 167 -14.58 6.57 -19.48
C TRP A 167 -14.92 5.19 -18.87
N LEU A 168 -15.24 5.14 -17.58
CA LEU A 168 -15.61 3.88 -16.89
C LEU A 168 -16.91 3.26 -17.42
N HIS A 169 -17.81 4.05 -18.01
CA HIS A 169 -19.10 3.55 -18.50
C HIS A 169 -19.12 3.28 -20.01
N TYR A 170 -18.27 3.98 -20.79
CA TYR A 170 -18.43 4.06 -22.24
C TYR A 170 -17.14 3.84 -23.04
N SER A 171 -15.99 3.58 -22.39
CA SER A 171 -14.73 3.42 -23.14
C SER A 171 -14.58 2.07 -23.84
N SER A 172 -15.35 1.07 -23.44
CA SER A 172 -15.49 -0.19 -24.16
C SER A 172 -16.69 -0.10 -25.12
N PRO A 173 -16.62 -0.75 -26.29
CA PRO A 173 -17.82 -0.94 -27.10
C PRO A 173 -18.91 -1.63 -26.27
N PRO A 174 -20.21 -1.39 -26.55
CA PRO A 174 -21.27 -2.17 -25.95
C PRO A 174 -20.96 -3.65 -26.15
N VAL A 175 -21.14 -4.46 -25.09
CA VAL A 175 -21.11 -5.91 -25.21
C VAL A 175 -22.38 -6.30 -25.96
N GLU A 176 -22.43 -6.03 -27.27
CA GLU A 176 -23.53 -6.39 -28.14
C GLU A 176 -23.50 -7.91 -28.29
N GLN A 177 -24.15 -8.58 -27.34
CA GLN A 177 -24.54 -9.99 -27.32
C GLN A 177 -23.65 -10.93 -28.15
N GLN A 178 -22.33 -10.92 -27.92
CA GLN A 178 -21.45 -11.98 -28.43
C GLN A 178 -21.87 -13.38 -27.94
N GLN A 179 -22.77 -13.45 -26.95
CA GLN A 179 -23.46 -14.68 -26.53
C GLN A 179 -24.39 -15.30 -27.58
N THR A 180 -24.90 -14.58 -28.58
CA THR A 180 -25.78 -15.20 -29.59
C THR A 180 -25.05 -16.02 -30.65
N ASN A 181 -23.74 -15.82 -30.80
CA ASN A 181 -22.96 -16.51 -31.84
C ASN A 181 -22.15 -17.71 -31.33
N SER A 182 -21.96 -17.87 -30.02
CA SER A 182 -21.19 -19.00 -29.46
C SER A 182 -22.06 -20.20 -29.04
N ALA A 183 -23.37 -20.02 -28.83
CA ALA A 183 -24.28 -21.12 -28.49
C ALA A 183 -24.71 -21.97 -29.69
N ASN A 184 -24.46 -21.54 -30.93
CA ASN A 184 -24.83 -22.27 -32.15
C ASN A 184 -23.66 -23.04 -32.81
N ALA A 185 -22.48 -23.10 -32.18
CA ALA A 185 -21.29 -23.75 -32.75
C ALA A 185 -20.91 -25.07 -32.05
N LEU A 186 -21.89 -25.85 -31.56
CA LEU A 186 -21.67 -27.28 -31.31
C LEU A 186 -22.01 -28.05 -32.59
N PRO A 187 -21.04 -28.66 -33.30
CA PRO A 187 -21.36 -29.57 -34.38
C PRO A 187 -22.02 -30.81 -33.78
N ALA A 188 -23.29 -31.04 -34.11
CA ALA A 188 -23.92 -32.33 -33.90
C ALA A 188 -23.14 -33.38 -34.68
N GLU A 189 -22.42 -34.26 -33.99
CA GLU A 189 -21.93 -35.50 -34.56
C GLU A 189 -23.13 -36.40 -34.90
N SER A 190 -23.40 -36.57 -36.20
CA SER A 190 -24.08 -37.77 -36.70
C SER A 190 -23.79 -37.95 -38.20
N ASP A 191 -23.01 -38.98 -38.51
CA ASP A 191 -22.76 -39.56 -39.83
C ASP A 191 -23.84 -40.64 -40.13
N PRO A 192 -23.99 -41.22 -41.34
CA PRO A 192 -24.54 -40.62 -42.55
C PRO A 192 -25.79 -41.38 -43.08
N ALA A 193 -26.70 -40.68 -43.76
CA ALA A 193 -27.57 -41.28 -44.78
C ALA A 193 -28.13 -40.22 -45.75
N LEU A 194 -27.71 -40.30 -47.02
CA LEU A 194 -28.44 -39.79 -48.20
C LEU A 194 -29.83 -40.47 -48.30
N PRO A 195 -30.88 -39.87 -48.93
CA PRO A 195 -30.78 -39.25 -50.26
C PRO A 195 -31.67 -38.02 -50.60
N SER A 196 -31.32 -37.42 -51.76
CA SER A 196 -32.17 -36.77 -52.78
C SER A 196 -32.88 -35.42 -52.54
N ALA A 197 -32.21 -34.38 -53.03
CA ALA A 197 -32.66 -33.36 -54.00
C ALA A 197 -34.10 -32.79 -53.98
N THR A 198 -34.18 -31.46 -53.81
CA THR A 198 -34.94 -30.54 -54.70
C THR A 198 -34.33 -29.12 -54.64
N PRO A 199 -34.40 -28.31 -55.71
CA PRO A 199 -33.80 -26.97 -55.77
C PRO A 199 -34.83 -25.87 -55.48
N VAL A 200 -34.49 -24.91 -54.60
CA VAL A 200 -35.28 -23.69 -54.39
C VAL A 200 -34.38 -22.46 -54.41
N GLY A 201 -34.63 -21.62 -55.43
CA GLY A 201 -34.60 -20.15 -55.49
C GLY A 201 -33.50 -19.30 -54.80
N PRO A 202 -32.95 -18.28 -55.51
CA PRO A 202 -32.05 -17.31 -54.88
C PRO A 202 -32.80 -16.32 -53.94
N PRO A 203 -32.14 -15.82 -52.89
CA PRO A 203 -32.74 -14.89 -51.94
C PRO A 203 -32.79 -13.45 -52.49
N SER A 204 -33.88 -12.77 -52.14
CA SER A 204 -34.13 -11.35 -52.38
C SER A 204 -33.20 -10.49 -51.54
N THR A 205 -32.59 -9.49 -52.17
CA THR A 205 -31.87 -8.39 -51.52
C THR A 205 -32.86 -7.28 -51.21
N ASP A 206 -33.19 -7.04 -49.95
CA ASP A 206 -33.74 -5.77 -49.47
C ASP A 206 -33.70 -5.80 -47.94
N ASP A 207 -32.75 -5.09 -47.33
CA ASP A 207 -32.91 -4.42 -46.03
C ASP A 207 -31.63 -3.61 -45.75
N ALA A 208 -31.68 -2.33 -46.11
CA ALA A 208 -30.73 -1.32 -45.66
C ALA A 208 -31.36 -0.56 -44.46
N PRO A 209 -30.66 -0.39 -43.33
CA PRO A 209 -31.19 0.34 -42.19
C PRO A 209 -31.20 1.86 -42.44
N PRO A 210 -32.14 2.61 -41.82
CA PRO A 210 -32.32 4.04 -42.06
C PRO A 210 -31.22 4.89 -41.42
N SER A 211 -30.73 5.87 -42.17
CA SER A 211 -29.81 6.91 -41.71
C SER A 211 -30.49 7.83 -40.69
N MET A 212 -29.83 8.08 -39.56
CA MET A 212 -30.22 9.11 -38.59
C MET A 212 -29.69 10.50 -39.01
N PRO A 213 -30.41 11.60 -38.71
CA PRO A 213 -30.02 12.96 -39.08
C PRO A 213 -28.94 13.53 -38.14
N ILE A 214 -27.95 14.18 -38.75
CA ILE A 214 -26.94 15.00 -38.08
C ILE A 214 -27.57 16.39 -37.80
N GLU A 215 -27.70 16.77 -36.54
CA GLU A 215 -27.89 18.17 -36.13
C GLU A 215 -26.53 18.86 -35.90
N PRO A 216 -26.37 20.14 -36.31
CA PRO A 216 -25.11 20.86 -36.15
C PRO A 216 -24.97 21.49 -34.76
N SER A 217 -23.91 21.10 -34.05
CA SER A 217 -23.48 21.77 -32.82
C SER A 217 -22.77 23.09 -33.14
N SER A 218 -23.30 24.18 -32.59
CA SER A 218 -22.75 25.53 -32.70
C SER A 218 -21.59 25.72 -31.73
N ALA A 219 -20.37 25.91 -32.25
CA ALA A 219 -19.21 26.33 -31.47
C ALA A 219 -19.22 27.85 -31.22
N PRO A 220 -18.81 28.35 -30.04
CA PRO A 220 -18.60 29.77 -29.83
C PRO A 220 -17.20 30.21 -30.27
N SER A 221 -17.19 31.33 -30.99
CA SER A 221 -16.04 32.01 -31.59
C SER A 221 -15.02 32.55 -30.58
N ALA A 222 -13.74 32.35 -30.85
CA ALA A 222 -12.62 33.05 -30.23
C ALA A 222 -12.47 34.48 -30.83
N PRO A 223 -12.06 35.51 -30.05
CA PRO A 223 -11.73 36.81 -30.61
C PRO A 223 -10.29 36.87 -31.12
N ALA A 224 -10.15 37.59 -32.23
CA ALA A 224 -8.97 37.72 -33.07
C ALA A 224 -7.80 38.46 -32.42
N SER A 225 -6.58 38.00 -32.75
CA SER A 225 -5.32 38.74 -32.59
C SER A 225 -5.22 39.88 -33.60
N ALA A 226 -4.91 41.08 -33.13
CA ALA A 226 -4.54 42.22 -33.98
C ALA A 226 -3.02 42.34 -34.04
N GLN A 227 -2.50 42.43 -35.27
CA GLN A 227 -1.10 42.69 -35.60
C GLN A 227 -0.75 44.17 -35.40
N GLY A 228 0.43 44.40 -34.81
CA GLY A 228 1.48 45.27 -35.37
C GLY A 228 1.33 46.79 -35.23
N GLN A 229 2.21 47.38 -34.41
CA GLN A 229 2.90 48.63 -34.78
C GLN A 229 4.28 48.69 -34.13
N SER A 230 5.29 48.77 -34.99
CA SER A 230 6.70 48.96 -34.68
C SER A 230 6.93 50.44 -34.36
N GLN A 231 7.51 50.75 -33.20
CA GLN A 231 8.14 52.06 -32.96
C GLN A 231 9.56 51.87 -32.46
N HIS A 232 10.44 52.40 -33.30
CA HIS A 232 11.87 52.61 -33.19
C HIS A 232 12.13 53.63 -32.07
N LEU A 233 13.00 53.30 -31.12
CA LEU A 233 13.53 54.26 -30.14
C LEU A 233 15.03 54.04 -29.96
N ASP A 234 15.77 55.01 -30.48
CA ASP A 234 17.19 55.26 -30.29
C ASP A 234 17.51 55.51 -28.81
N VAL A 235 18.53 54.85 -28.27
CA VAL A 235 19.31 55.36 -27.13
C VAL A 235 20.78 55.01 -27.35
N GLY A 236 21.60 56.05 -27.42
CA GLY A 236 23.04 55.96 -27.63
C GLY A 236 23.88 55.80 -26.35
N HIS A 237 25.00 55.10 -26.55
CA HIS A 237 26.37 55.32 -26.04
C HIS A 237 26.70 55.47 -24.54
N GLY A 238 27.64 54.60 -24.11
CA GLY A 238 28.58 54.75 -23.00
C GLY A 238 28.46 53.58 -22.01
N GLY A 239 29.45 52.75 -21.70
CA GLY A 239 30.88 52.70 -21.99
C GLY A 239 31.54 51.85 -20.89
N LYS A 240 32.48 50.98 -21.32
CA LYS A 240 33.62 50.41 -20.57
C LYS A 240 33.44 49.22 -19.60
N ASP A 241 34.23 48.20 -19.96
CA ASP A 241 35.01 47.25 -19.16
C ASP A 241 34.29 46.17 -18.33
N GLY A 242 34.52 44.90 -18.67
CA GLY A 242 34.32 43.79 -17.74
C GLY A 242 34.14 42.40 -18.35
N HIS A 243 35.24 41.66 -18.45
CA HIS A 243 35.35 40.19 -18.35
C HIS A 243 34.33 39.28 -19.06
N ALA A 244 34.84 38.60 -20.10
CA ALA A 244 34.20 37.43 -20.69
C ALA A 244 34.17 36.24 -19.71
N HIS A 245 32.98 35.75 -19.41
CA HIS A 245 32.73 34.39 -18.96
C HIS A 245 31.71 33.74 -19.90
N PHE A 246 32.16 32.72 -20.62
CA PHE A 246 31.28 31.86 -21.43
C PHE A 246 30.39 31.03 -20.50
N HIS A 247 29.08 31.16 -20.64
CA HIS A 247 28.12 30.13 -20.22
C HIS A 247 27.40 29.62 -21.48
N GLY A 248 27.72 28.40 -21.88
CA GLY A 248 26.88 27.63 -22.79
C GLY A 248 25.68 27.10 -22.01
N HIS A 249 24.48 27.51 -22.39
CA HIS A 249 23.25 26.83 -21.99
C HIS A 249 23.11 25.57 -22.85
N ALA A 250 23.36 24.40 -22.26
CA ALA A 250 22.83 23.15 -22.77
C ALA A 250 21.36 23.06 -22.35
N GLN A 251 20.50 22.85 -23.33
CA GLN A 251 19.09 22.54 -23.17
C GLN A 251 19.01 21.08 -22.69
N GLU A 252 18.70 20.88 -21.42
CA GLU A 252 18.51 19.55 -20.84
C GLU A 252 17.09 19.03 -21.13
N ASP A 253 17.04 17.83 -21.70
CA ASP A 253 15.85 17.06 -22.06
C ASP A 253 15.19 16.49 -20.77
N PRO A 254 13.88 16.71 -20.51
CA PRO A 254 13.21 16.17 -19.34
C PRO A 254 12.78 14.73 -19.61
N SER A 255 13.69 13.77 -19.45
CA SER A 255 13.39 12.35 -19.64
C SER A 255 13.68 11.46 -18.43
N ASP A 256 14.11 12.03 -17.30
CA ASP A 256 14.41 11.24 -16.09
C ASP A 256 13.27 11.29 -15.07
N GLY A 257 12.61 10.15 -14.85
CA GLY A 257 11.48 9.99 -13.93
C GLY A 257 11.85 10.07 -12.44
N SER A 258 13.12 10.35 -12.12
CA SER A 258 13.63 10.51 -10.75
C SER A 258 13.05 11.74 -10.06
N ASP A 259 12.84 12.84 -10.80
CA ASP A 259 12.34 14.10 -10.23
C ASP A 259 10.87 14.01 -9.86
N LEU A 260 10.08 13.22 -10.61
CA LEU A 260 8.69 12.95 -10.27
C LEU A 260 8.59 12.14 -8.98
N MET A 261 9.47 11.17 -8.77
CA MET A 261 9.56 10.41 -7.53
C MET A 261 9.96 11.31 -6.35
N GLN A 262 10.97 12.17 -6.52
CA GLN A 262 11.42 13.08 -5.46
C GLN A 262 10.39 14.17 -5.12
N ALA A 263 9.67 14.69 -6.13
CA ALA A 263 8.58 15.64 -5.94
C ALA A 263 7.32 14.99 -5.33
N LEU A 264 7.01 13.73 -5.69
CA LEU A 264 5.95 12.94 -5.05
C LEU A 264 6.28 12.69 -3.57
N PHE A 265 7.55 12.38 -3.24
CA PHE A 265 8.02 12.24 -1.86
C PHE A 265 8.04 13.56 -1.07
N ALA A 266 8.39 14.69 -1.70
CA ALA A 266 8.38 16.00 -1.07
C ALA A 266 6.95 16.54 -0.82
N SER A 267 5.99 16.26 -1.71
CA SER A 267 4.59 16.66 -1.55
C SER A 267 3.85 15.89 -0.45
N LEU A 268 4.34 14.70 -0.05
CA LEU A 268 3.81 13.92 1.09
C LEU A 268 4.23 14.49 2.47
N GLN A 269 5.12 15.49 2.52
CA GLN A 269 5.70 16.06 3.74
C GLN A 269 5.05 17.38 4.22
N GLY A 270 3.82 17.69 3.79
CA GLY A 270 3.12 18.95 4.10
C GLY A 270 3.23 19.41 5.56
N ASN A 271 3.77 20.63 5.73
CA ASN A 271 3.99 21.35 6.98
C ASN A 271 2.70 21.54 7.80
N SER A 272 2.67 21.01 9.02
CA SER A 272 1.84 21.52 10.12
C SER A 272 2.79 22.18 11.12
N SER A 273 2.80 23.50 11.11
CA SER A 273 3.36 24.33 12.16
C SER A 273 2.18 24.97 12.89
N ASP A 274 1.67 24.27 13.90
CA ASP A 274 0.69 24.84 14.83
C ASP A 274 1.36 25.14 16.16
N SER A 275 1.33 26.43 16.47
CA SER A 275 1.76 27.08 17.71
C SER A 275 0.81 26.75 18.86
N ASP A 276 1.39 26.43 20.02
CA ASP A 276 0.74 26.45 21.34
C ASP A 276 -0.02 27.76 21.58
N PRO A 277 -1.10 27.72 22.39
CA PRO A 277 -0.94 28.37 23.68
C PRO A 277 -1.63 27.67 24.87
N SER A 278 -0.89 27.73 25.98
CA SER A 278 -1.34 28.22 27.29
C SER A 278 -2.47 27.50 28.03
N SER A 279 -2.04 26.83 29.09
CA SER A 279 -2.67 26.73 30.42
C SER A 279 -3.77 27.76 30.74
N ASP A 280 -4.92 27.26 31.20
CA ASP A 280 -5.72 27.98 32.18
C ASP A 280 -6.38 27.00 33.17
N SER A 281 -6.49 27.47 34.40
CA SER A 281 -6.78 26.73 35.63
C SER A 281 -8.11 27.20 36.20
N GLY A 282 -9.00 26.29 36.59
CA GLY A 282 -10.26 26.64 37.25
C GLY A 282 -11.12 25.44 37.66
N PRO A 283 -12.07 25.59 38.60
CA PRO A 283 -11.85 25.10 39.95
C PRO A 283 -12.78 23.97 40.43
N SER A 284 -12.39 23.47 41.60
CA SER A 284 -12.98 22.48 42.51
C SER A 284 -14.51 22.57 42.68
N VAL A 285 -15.19 21.42 42.57
CA VAL A 285 -16.60 21.25 42.99
C VAL A 285 -16.64 20.52 44.34
N PRO A 286 -17.43 20.98 45.33
CA PRO A 286 -17.49 20.35 46.64
C PRO A 286 -18.38 19.11 46.66
N SER A 287 -17.93 18.13 47.43
CA SER A 287 -18.66 16.91 47.80
C SER A 287 -19.65 17.21 48.93
N GLU A 288 -20.87 16.66 48.85
CA GLU A 288 -21.79 16.53 49.98
C GLU A 288 -22.86 15.44 49.72
N PRO A 289 -23.64 14.97 50.72
CA PRO A 289 -23.34 13.70 51.37
C PRO A 289 -24.43 12.63 51.23
N ILE A 290 -24.05 11.43 51.66
CA ILE A 290 -24.84 10.20 51.79
C ILE A 290 -26.03 10.39 52.76
N ASN A 291 -27.21 9.89 52.38
CA ASN A 291 -28.24 9.48 53.34
C ASN A 291 -28.89 8.15 52.91
N PRO A 292 -28.92 7.10 53.76
CA PRO A 292 -29.49 5.81 53.43
C PRO A 292 -30.91 5.66 54.00
N SER A 293 -31.84 5.11 53.21
CA SER A 293 -32.90 4.18 53.69
C SER A 293 -33.94 3.93 52.61
N GLY A 294 -34.16 2.65 52.30
CA GLY A 294 -35.22 2.22 51.40
C GLY A 294 -35.24 0.71 51.26
N LYS A 295 -35.61 -0.01 52.33
CA LYS A 295 -35.93 -1.43 52.27
C LYS A 295 -37.18 -1.65 51.42
N ALA A 296 -37.05 -2.34 50.30
CA ALA A 296 -38.15 -3.03 49.65
C ALA A 296 -37.68 -4.43 49.25
N ALA A 297 -38.25 -5.43 49.91
CA ALA A 297 -38.04 -6.83 49.60
C ALA A 297 -38.72 -7.17 48.28
N LEU A 298 -37.92 -7.52 47.26
CA LEU A 298 -38.43 -8.10 46.01
C LEU A 298 -37.93 -9.54 45.91
N ALA A 299 -38.88 -10.46 45.84
CA ALA A 299 -38.66 -11.90 45.75
C ALA A 299 -37.76 -12.27 44.56
N ARG A 300 -36.59 -12.85 44.85
CA ARG A 300 -35.72 -13.45 43.83
C ARG A 300 -36.34 -14.75 43.34
N ARG A 301 -36.88 -14.71 42.11
CA ARG A 301 -37.01 -15.91 41.28
C ARG A 301 -35.61 -16.31 40.82
N SER A 302 -35.15 -17.47 41.28
CA SER A 302 -33.94 -18.13 40.78
C SER A 302 -34.19 -18.62 39.35
N ALA A 303 -33.94 -17.76 38.37
CA ALA A 303 -33.74 -18.19 36.99
C ALA A 303 -32.26 -18.56 36.85
N SER A 304 -31.97 -19.86 36.70
CA SER A 304 -30.67 -20.31 36.20
C SER A 304 -30.54 -19.86 34.75
N ALA A 305 -30.01 -18.65 34.56
CA ALA A 305 -29.51 -18.22 33.27
C ALA A 305 -28.20 -18.97 33.02
N SER A 306 -28.23 -19.96 32.14
CA SER A 306 -27.02 -20.46 31.50
C SER A 306 -26.40 -19.28 30.75
N ALA A 307 -25.41 -18.63 31.37
CA ALA A 307 -24.61 -17.61 30.74
C ALA A 307 -23.89 -18.27 29.57
N SER A 308 -24.39 -18.03 28.36
CA SER A 308 -23.65 -18.34 27.14
C SER A 308 -22.36 -17.53 27.23
N ALA A 309 -21.22 -18.21 27.40
CA ALA A 309 -19.93 -17.56 27.49
C ALA A 309 -19.71 -16.77 26.20
N ALA A 310 -19.85 -15.45 26.27
CA ALA A 310 -19.51 -14.58 25.17
C ALA A 310 -18.05 -14.88 24.80
N ALA A 311 -17.81 -15.24 23.54
CA ALA A 311 -16.46 -15.45 23.05
C ALA A 311 -15.63 -14.21 23.39
N ALA A 312 -14.46 -14.41 24.01
CA ALA A 312 -13.55 -13.32 24.30
C ALA A 312 -13.27 -12.56 22.98
N PRO A 313 -13.29 -11.22 22.99
CA PRO A 313 -12.98 -10.44 21.80
C PRO A 313 -11.61 -10.87 21.28
N ALA A 314 -11.51 -11.06 19.96
CA ALA A 314 -10.26 -11.41 19.32
C ALA A 314 -9.21 -10.33 19.58
N MET A 315 -7.96 -10.75 19.84
CA MET A 315 -6.85 -9.83 20.07
C MET A 315 -6.56 -9.03 18.79
N PRO A 316 -6.52 -7.69 18.83
CA PRO A 316 -6.12 -6.87 17.69
C PRO A 316 -4.76 -7.31 17.16
N THR A 317 -4.63 -7.40 15.84
CA THR A 317 -3.38 -7.81 15.18
C THR A 317 -2.81 -6.67 14.35
N TYR A 318 -1.59 -6.23 14.66
CA TYR A 318 -0.81 -5.29 13.85
C TYR A 318 0.11 -6.06 12.91
N ASN A 319 -0.04 -5.80 11.62
CA ASN A 319 0.75 -6.42 10.57
C ASN A 319 1.81 -5.43 10.07
N LEU A 320 3.09 -5.67 10.37
CA LEU A 320 4.18 -4.85 9.86
C LEU A 320 4.60 -5.37 8.48
N PRO A 321 4.51 -4.54 7.41
CA PRO A 321 4.74 -5.01 6.06
C PRO A 321 6.25 -4.97 5.74
N CYS A 322 6.95 -6.04 6.10
CA CYS A 322 8.41 -6.14 5.94
C CYS A 322 8.89 -6.61 4.58
N GLY A 323 8.04 -7.27 3.80
CA GLY A 323 8.38 -7.75 2.46
C GLY A 323 8.37 -6.70 1.37
N THR A 324 8.04 -5.47 1.73
CA THR A 324 7.74 -4.38 0.80
C THR A 324 8.97 -3.57 0.40
N GLY A 325 10.07 -3.76 1.12
CA GLY A 325 11.21 -2.86 1.03
C GLY A 325 10.91 -1.41 1.48
N LYS A 326 9.73 -1.13 2.04
CA LYS A 326 9.33 0.21 2.49
C LYS A 326 10.02 0.63 3.79
N TYR A 327 10.23 -0.33 4.70
CA TYR A 327 10.85 -0.11 6.00
C TYR A 327 11.93 -1.16 6.34
N PRO A 328 12.87 -1.47 5.44
CA PRO A 328 13.82 -2.57 5.61
C PRO A 328 14.62 -2.43 6.92
N ASN A 329 15.06 -1.23 7.28
CA ASN A 329 15.86 -1.01 8.48
C ASN A 329 15.05 -1.11 9.77
N VAL A 330 13.77 -0.69 9.73
CA VAL A 330 12.83 -0.86 10.85
C VAL A 330 12.53 -2.35 11.03
N CYS A 331 12.21 -3.06 9.95
CA CYS A 331 11.94 -4.49 9.97
C CYS A 331 13.10 -5.32 10.50
N GLU A 332 14.33 -4.98 10.13
CA GLU A 332 15.52 -5.60 10.72
C GLU A 332 15.61 -5.37 12.24
N ASN A 333 15.28 -4.17 12.75
CA ASN A 333 15.26 -3.93 14.20
C ASN A 333 14.15 -4.75 14.90
N TRP A 334 12.98 -4.90 14.28
CA TRP A 334 11.90 -5.75 14.79
C TRP A 334 12.30 -7.23 14.79
N CYS A 335 12.89 -7.73 13.72
CA CYS A 335 13.44 -9.09 13.67
C CYS A 335 14.49 -9.32 14.77
N TYR A 336 15.39 -8.36 14.98
CA TYR A 336 16.35 -8.44 16.08
C TYR A 336 15.65 -8.55 17.43
N TYR A 337 14.66 -7.70 17.69
CA TYR A 337 13.92 -7.74 18.95
C TYR A 337 13.28 -9.11 19.19
N VAL A 338 12.54 -9.63 18.20
CA VAL A 338 11.81 -10.90 18.32
C VAL A 338 12.76 -12.09 18.47
N PHE A 339 13.73 -12.23 17.57
CA PHE A 339 14.55 -13.44 17.50
C PHE A 339 15.76 -13.40 18.41
N CYS A 340 16.32 -12.22 18.64
CA CYS A 340 17.59 -12.09 19.36
C CYS A 340 17.41 -11.62 20.79
N LYS A 341 16.45 -10.75 21.04
CA LYS A 341 16.26 -10.17 22.37
C LYS A 341 15.23 -10.92 23.20
N GLN A 342 14.07 -11.23 22.61
CA GLN A 342 13.02 -12.01 23.27
C GLN A 342 13.34 -13.52 23.31
N GLY A 343 14.35 -13.96 22.55
CA GLY A 343 14.72 -15.37 22.46
C GLY A 343 13.65 -16.21 21.75
N GLY A 344 12.86 -15.60 20.86
CA GLY A 344 11.77 -16.26 20.14
C GLY A 344 12.25 -17.55 19.47
N THR A 345 11.67 -18.69 19.87
CA THR A 345 12.11 -20.02 19.45
C THR A 345 11.37 -20.56 18.24
N ASP A 346 10.30 -19.91 17.78
CA ASP A 346 9.49 -20.41 16.66
C ASP A 346 9.66 -19.52 15.43
N ALA A 347 10.49 -19.99 14.49
CA ALA A 347 10.65 -19.37 13.18
C ALA A 347 9.32 -19.34 12.38
N ASN A 348 8.33 -20.16 12.75
CA ASN A 348 7.04 -20.24 12.05
C ASN A 348 6.00 -19.25 12.59
N SER A 349 6.31 -18.53 13.68
CA SER A 349 5.41 -17.53 14.25
C SER A 349 6.22 -16.29 14.63
N PRO A 350 6.51 -15.38 13.66
CA PRO A 350 7.15 -14.08 13.92
C PRO A 350 6.17 -13.11 14.60
N ALA A 351 5.37 -13.63 15.52
CA ALA A 351 4.36 -12.91 16.24
C ALA A 351 4.75 -12.77 17.70
N TRP A 352 4.56 -11.58 18.25
CA TRP A 352 4.71 -11.34 19.68
C TRP A 352 3.60 -10.44 20.18
N GLU A 353 3.42 -10.41 21.49
CA GLU A 353 2.43 -9.57 22.13
C GLU A 353 3.10 -8.31 22.68
N VAL A 354 2.42 -7.18 22.52
CA VAL A 354 2.74 -5.93 23.21
C VAL A 354 1.47 -5.35 23.81
N THR A 355 1.60 -4.60 24.88
CA THR A 355 0.48 -3.97 25.58
C THR A 355 0.50 -2.48 25.29
N VAL A 356 -0.60 -1.90 24.80
CA VAL A 356 -0.66 -0.46 24.49
C VAL A 356 -0.49 0.36 25.76
N ASN A 357 0.50 1.25 25.77
CA ASN A 357 0.67 2.25 26.80
C ASN A 357 1.23 3.54 26.19
N ARG A 358 0.38 4.56 26.05
CA ARG A 358 0.76 5.85 25.46
C ARG A 358 1.45 6.81 26.45
N ASN A 359 1.94 6.32 27.59
CA ASN A 359 2.65 7.14 28.56
C ASN A 359 4.01 7.60 28.02
N ALA A 360 4.17 8.92 27.83
CA ALA A 360 5.38 9.54 27.30
C ALA A 360 6.65 9.25 28.11
N GLY A 361 6.54 8.82 29.37
CA GLY A 361 7.67 8.53 30.25
C GLY A 361 8.56 7.38 29.81
N LEU A 362 8.04 6.42 29.03
CA LEU A 362 8.78 5.21 28.65
C LEU A 362 9.97 5.52 27.74
N ARG A 363 9.85 6.54 26.88
CA ARG A 363 10.97 6.98 26.02
C ARG A 363 12.17 7.49 26.81
N GLY A 364 11.94 8.10 27.98
CA GLY A 364 13.02 8.58 28.85
C GLY A 364 13.91 7.45 29.38
N ALA A 365 13.39 6.23 29.40
CA ALA A 365 14.07 5.04 29.86
C ALA A 365 14.78 4.25 28.73
N SER A 366 14.50 4.55 27.46
CA SER A 366 15.15 3.89 26.32
C SER A 366 16.44 4.59 25.90
N ALA A 367 17.22 3.93 25.05
CA ALA A 367 18.38 4.55 24.40
C ALA A 367 17.97 5.59 23.33
N CYS A 368 16.67 5.73 23.02
CA CYS A 368 16.12 6.76 22.13
C CYS A 368 15.63 8.03 22.88
N LYS A 369 15.97 8.16 24.17
CA LYS A 369 15.73 9.38 24.97
C LYS A 369 16.42 10.60 24.36
N THR A 370 16.03 11.80 24.80
CA THR A 370 16.69 13.05 24.39
C THR A 370 17.93 13.30 25.28
N PRO A 371 19.10 13.67 24.72
CA PRO A 371 19.41 13.76 23.29
C PRO A 371 19.42 12.39 22.61
N ASN A 372 18.74 12.29 21.46
CA ASN A 372 18.61 11.05 20.70
C ASN A 372 20.02 10.56 20.29
N LYS A 373 20.33 9.28 20.54
CA LYS A 373 21.62 8.67 20.18
C LYS A 373 21.98 8.69 18.70
N CYS A 374 20.96 8.76 17.85
CA CYS A 374 21.10 8.90 16.41
C CYS A 374 21.17 10.38 15.97
N SER A 375 21.24 11.32 16.91
CA SER A 375 21.42 12.75 16.62
C SER A 375 22.91 13.12 16.68
N ALA A 376 23.32 14.07 15.85
CA ALA A 376 24.70 14.57 15.81
C ALA A 376 25.18 15.20 17.13
N LYS A 377 24.29 15.41 18.10
CA LYS A 377 24.59 16.07 19.38
C LYS A 377 25.07 15.11 20.46
N GLU A 378 24.87 13.79 20.34
CA GLU A 378 25.44 12.82 21.29
C GLU A 378 26.90 12.51 20.94
N LYS A 379 27.83 13.25 21.56
CA LYS A 379 29.25 12.89 21.62
C LYS A 379 29.47 11.92 22.77
N GLY A 380 29.19 10.62 22.59
CA GLY A 380 29.47 9.65 23.65
C GLY A 380 29.04 8.22 23.33
N THR A 381 29.83 7.25 23.86
CA THR A 381 29.69 5.78 24.02
C THR A 381 28.86 4.90 23.06
N GLY A 382 27.87 5.41 22.34
CA GLY A 382 27.13 4.77 21.24
C GLY A 382 27.85 4.80 19.88
N GLY A 383 29.11 5.24 19.86
CA GLY A 383 30.07 4.80 18.86
C GLY A 383 30.22 5.60 17.56
N TRP A 384 29.39 6.62 17.32
CA TRP A 384 29.60 7.53 16.19
C TRP A 384 30.54 8.67 16.59
N THR A 385 31.71 8.75 15.96
CA THR A 385 32.62 9.91 16.14
C THR A 385 32.10 11.14 15.40
N LYS A 386 31.27 10.92 14.38
CA LYS A 386 30.52 11.92 13.61
C LYS A 386 29.25 11.24 13.11
N ASN A 387 28.07 11.76 13.46
CA ASN A 387 26.85 11.30 12.81
C ASN A 387 26.95 11.69 11.33
N PRO A 388 26.97 10.73 10.40
CA PRO A 388 27.19 11.00 8.98
C PRO A 388 26.10 11.85 8.35
N THR A 389 24.86 11.76 8.85
CA THR A 389 23.70 12.39 8.22
C THR A 389 22.69 12.85 9.28
N THR A 390 22.02 13.97 9.02
CA THR A 390 20.87 14.43 9.83
C THR A 390 19.62 13.56 9.65
N ASP A 391 19.73 12.52 8.83
CA ASP A 391 18.61 11.77 8.27
C ASP A 391 18.41 10.42 8.95
N LEU A 392 19.11 10.17 10.05
CA LEU A 392 18.88 9.01 10.91
C LEU A 392 17.99 9.38 12.09
N SER A 393 17.17 8.43 12.50
CA SER A 393 16.33 8.51 13.68
C SER A 393 16.46 7.21 14.49
N CYS A 394 16.18 7.29 15.79
CA CYS A 394 16.27 6.13 16.66
C CYS A 394 14.93 5.40 16.62
N ASP A 395 14.94 4.19 16.09
CA ASP A 395 13.83 3.25 16.21
C ASP A 395 14.03 2.41 17.48
N GLU A 396 12.93 2.11 18.17
CA GLU A 396 12.90 1.35 19.43
C GLU A 396 11.85 0.25 19.38
N GLN A 397 12.24 -0.98 19.72
CA GLN A 397 11.37 -2.14 19.81
C GLN A 397 11.46 -2.80 21.18
N PRO A 398 10.34 -2.94 21.92
CA PRO A 398 8.99 -2.45 21.60
C PRO A 398 8.94 -0.92 21.58
N LYS A 399 7.90 -0.37 20.93
CA LYS A 399 7.73 1.08 20.82
C LYS A 399 7.55 1.69 22.22
N ASN A 400 7.90 2.97 22.39
CA ASN A 400 7.57 3.71 23.62
C ASN A 400 6.07 3.86 23.90
N THR A 401 5.22 3.46 22.96
CA THR A 401 3.76 3.39 23.11
C THR A 401 3.31 2.00 23.58
N ASN A 402 4.24 1.17 24.06
CA ASN A 402 4.00 -0.15 24.63
C ASN A 402 4.56 -0.26 26.05
N ASP A 403 3.91 -1.01 26.94
CA ASP A 403 4.42 -1.30 28.30
C ASP A 403 5.79 -1.98 28.27
N GLU A 404 6.03 -2.80 27.25
CA GLU A 404 7.28 -3.53 27.05
C GLU A 404 8.39 -2.65 26.45
N GLY A 405 8.07 -1.41 26.09
CA GLY A 405 9.03 -0.41 25.59
C GLY A 405 9.92 0.17 26.70
N GLY A 406 10.77 1.14 26.33
CA GLY A 406 11.61 1.85 27.30
C GLY A 406 12.92 1.12 27.62
N ALA A 407 13.19 0.89 28.91
CA ALA A 407 14.42 0.26 29.37
C ALA A 407 14.50 -1.17 28.85
N GLY A 408 15.57 -1.50 28.12
CA GLY A 408 15.67 -2.81 27.48
C GLY A 408 14.88 -2.91 26.19
N ALA A 409 14.46 -1.82 25.54
CA ALA A 409 14.09 -1.87 24.12
C ALA A 409 15.32 -2.16 23.24
N ALA A 410 15.17 -2.94 22.19
CA ALA A 410 16.12 -2.99 21.07
C ALA A 410 16.08 -1.66 20.33
N THR A 411 17.24 -1.01 20.16
CA THR A 411 17.29 0.33 19.58
C THR A 411 18.30 0.40 18.44
N ARG A 412 17.87 0.95 17.30
CA ARG A 412 18.68 1.06 16.08
C ARG A 412 18.57 2.46 15.47
N CYS A 413 19.65 2.94 14.86
CA CYS A 413 19.57 4.12 14.01
C CYS A 413 19.13 3.69 12.62
N VAL A 414 17.99 4.21 12.16
CA VAL A 414 17.39 3.89 10.87
C VAL A 414 17.06 5.19 10.12
N PRO A 415 16.93 5.17 8.78
CA PRO A 415 16.51 6.35 8.03
C PRO A 415 15.23 6.96 8.58
N LYS A 416 15.22 8.29 8.75
CA LYS A 416 14.12 9.06 9.33
C LYS A 416 12.83 8.88 8.53
N GLY A 417 12.94 8.78 7.20
CA GLY A 417 11.81 8.48 6.32
C GLY A 417 11.14 7.16 6.66
N GLU A 418 11.93 6.09 6.86
CA GLU A 418 11.41 4.77 7.23
C GLU A 418 10.77 4.78 8.61
N ASN A 419 11.47 5.29 9.64
CA ASN A 419 10.96 5.29 11.03
C ASN A 419 9.69 6.14 11.18
N SER A 420 9.63 7.29 10.50
CA SER A 420 8.45 8.15 10.57
C SER A 420 7.28 7.59 9.76
N GLY A 421 7.56 6.92 8.65
CA GLY A 421 6.54 6.22 7.85
C GLY A 421 5.92 5.06 8.61
N GLU A 422 6.75 4.18 9.19
CA GLU A 422 6.26 3.08 10.03
C GLU A 422 5.63 3.59 11.33
N GLY A 423 6.22 4.59 11.98
CA GLY A 423 5.63 5.19 13.19
C GLY A 423 4.23 5.76 12.94
N ARG A 424 3.96 6.27 11.73
CA ARG A 424 2.62 6.71 11.31
C ARG A 424 1.66 5.55 11.13
N THR A 425 2.07 4.45 10.51
CA THR A 425 1.19 3.28 10.34
C THR A 425 0.87 2.65 11.69
N TRP A 426 1.85 2.54 12.60
CA TRP A 426 1.63 2.11 13.98
C TRP A 426 0.69 3.05 14.73
N ALA A 427 0.93 4.37 14.68
CA ALA A 427 0.08 5.36 15.34
C ALA A 427 -1.37 5.33 14.82
N ASN A 428 -1.56 5.17 13.51
CA ASN A 428 -2.89 5.04 12.91
C ASN A 428 -3.59 3.77 13.39
N PHE A 429 -2.88 2.64 13.47
CA PHE A 429 -3.44 1.39 13.96
C PHE A 429 -3.93 1.50 15.41
N ILE A 430 -3.11 2.04 16.32
CA ILE A 430 -3.53 2.15 17.73
C ILE A 430 -4.52 3.31 17.96
N ASN A 431 -4.49 4.36 17.15
CA ASN A 431 -5.34 5.56 17.31
C ASN A 431 -6.44 5.69 16.26
N ASP A 432 -6.84 4.59 15.61
CA ASP A 432 -7.92 4.61 14.62
C ASP A 432 -9.15 5.32 15.19
N LYS A 433 -9.70 6.29 14.44
CA LYS A 433 -10.85 7.09 14.89
C LYS A 433 -12.12 6.26 15.06
N ASN A 434 -12.24 5.17 14.32
CA ASN A 434 -13.39 4.27 14.34
C ASN A 434 -13.21 3.13 15.34
N ALA A 435 -11.96 2.78 15.68
CA ALA A 435 -11.65 1.61 16.51
C ALA A 435 -10.40 1.83 17.39
N LYS A 436 -10.36 2.94 18.14
CA LYS A 436 -9.21 3.26 19.00
C LYS A 436 -8.94 2.12 19.99
N ILE A 437 -7.72 1.59 19.95
CA ILE A 437 -7.29 0.54 20.86
C ILE A 437 -7.06 1.17 22.25
N ALA A 438 -7.77 0.69 23.26
CA ALA A 438 -7.64 1.19 24.62
C ALA A 438 -6.23 0.92 25.17
N ASP A 439 -5.70 1.80 26.03
CA ASP A 439 -4.50 1.48 26.81
C ASP A 439 -4.74 0.19 27.61
N THR A 440 -3.67 -0.53 27.94
CA THR A 440 -3.69 -1.89 28.56
C THR A 440 -4.19 -3.02 27.66
N THR A 441 -4.63 -2.72 26.43
CA THR A 441 -5.00 -3.75 25.45
C THR A 441 -3.75 -4.43 24.89
N LYS A 442 -3.74 -5.77 24.91
CA LYS A 442 -2.74 -6.56 24.21
C LYS A 442 -2.98 -6.54 22.70
N ILE A 443 -1.92 -6.35 21.94
CA ILE A 443 -1.87 -6.43 20.49
C ILE A 443 -0.95 -7.57 20.12
N LYS A 444 -1.37 -8.38 19.15
CA LYS A 444 -0.49 -9.31 18.45
C LYS A 444 0.21 -8.55 17.33
N VAL A 445 1.53 -8.49 17.36
CA VAL A 445 2.34 -7.89 16.32
C VAL A 445 2.88 -9.00 15.43
N VAL A 446 2.77 -8.86 14.11
CA VAL A 446 3.19 -9.88 13.13
C VAL A 446 4.07 -9.24 12.06
N LEU A 447 5.24 -9.82 11.81
CA LEU A 447 6.07 -9.46 10.66
C LEU A 447 5.51 -10.13 9.39
N GLN A 448 4.99 -9.33 8.47
CA GLN A 448 4.50 -9.83 7.18
C GLN A 448 5.63 -9.86 6.15
N ASN A 449 5.80 -11.02 5.52
CA ASN A 449 6.78 -11.25 4.45
C ASN A 449 8.19 -10.73 4.79
N PRO A 450 8.74 -11.00 5.98
CA PRO A 450 10.03 -10.44 6.39
C PRO A 450 11.11 -10.71 5.33
N PRO A 451 12.12 -9.85 5.11
CA PRO A 451 13.07 -10.08 4.03
C PRO A 451 13.81 -11.41 4.19
N ALA A 452 14.11 -12.08 3.05
CA ALA A 452 14.88 -13.32 3.02
C ALA A 452 16.40 -13.10 3.25
N GLY A 453 16.83 -11.84 3.37
CA GLY A 453 18.17 -11.43 3.77
C GLY A 453 18.18 -10.82 5.18
N GLY A 454 19.38 -10.53 5.69
CA GLY A 454 19.56 -9.88 7.00
C GLY A 454 19.22 -10.78 8.20
N ILE A 455 18.83 -10.17 9.33
CA ILE A 455 18.45 -10.87 10.57
C ILE A 455 17.16 -11.64 10.37
N CYS A 456 16.31 -11.17 9.46
CA CYS A 456 15.05 -11.81 9.11
C CYS A 456 15.21 -13.06 8.22
N ALA A 457 16.39 -13.27 7.62
CA ALA A 457 16.65 -14.35 6.65
C ALA A 457 16.31 -15.76 7.16
N SER A 458 16.52 -15.98 8.46
CA SER A 458 16.23 -17.25 9.12
C SER A 458 14.76 -17.68 9.05
N LEU A 459 13.83 -16.74 8.83
CA LEU A 459 12.40 -17.01 8.78
C LEU A 459 11.97 -17.79 7.54
N HIS A 460 12.74 -17.71 6.46
CA HIS A 460 12.40 -18.38 5.20
C HIS A 460 12.94 -19.80 5.08
N ALA A 461 13.94 -20.16 5.88
CA ALA A 461 14.70 -21.38 5.67
C ALA A 461 14.63 -22.37 6.84
N GLY A 462 13.82 -22.11 7.87
CA GLY A 462 13.83 -22.91 9.11
C GLY A 462 15.21 -22.90 9.81
N GLN A 463 16.05 -21.93 9.46
CA GLN A 463 17.39 -21.79 10.01
C GLN A 463 17.31 -21.03 11.34
N LYS A 464 18.19 -21.36 12.28
CA LYS A 464 18.29 -20.62 13.54
C LYS A 464 18.83 -19.22 13.24
N THR A 465 18.11 -18.17 13.62
CA THR A 465 18.59 -16.78 13.50
C THR A 465 19.95 -16.66 14.17
N VAL A 466 20.97 -16.25 13.40
CA VAL A 466 22.26 -15.88 13.98
C VAL A 466 22.12 -14.46 14.49
N CYS A 467 22.02 -14.34 15.80
CA CYS A 467 21.95 -13.05 16.46
C CYS A 467 23.35 -12.48 16.61
N PRO A 468 23.75 -11.51 15.76
CA PRO A 468 25.08 -10.96 15.86
C PRO A 468 25.22 -10.29 17.22
N ALA A 469 26.41 -10.43 17.81
CA ALA A 469 26.76 -9.63 18.97
C ALA A 469 26.66 -8.14 18.61
N ALA A 470 26.31 -7.32 19.59
CA ALA A 470 26.35 -5.87 19.49
C ALA A 470 27.69 -5.41 18.88
N LYS A 471 27.70 -5.00 17.62
CA LYS A 471 28.89 -4.44 16.95
C LYS A 471 28.82 -2.92 17.01
N LYS A 472 29.98 -2.29 17.21
CA LYS A 472 30.14 -0.84 17.06
C LYS A 472 30.27 -0.51 15.56
N PRO A 473 29.54 0.49 15.04
CA PRO A 473 29.63 0.89 13.64
C PRO A 473 31.03 1.27 13.21
N THR A 474 31.40 0.92 11.97
CA THR A 474 32.65 1.38 11.33
C THR A 474 32.33 2.43 10.28
N ASP A 475 33.24 3.38 10.03
CA ASP A 475 33.09 4.44 9.02
C ASP A 475 32.72 3.94 7.61
N ALA A 476 33.06 2.68 7.27
CA ALA A 476 32.68 2.05 6.01
C ALA A 476 31.21 1.59 6.01
N ASP A 477 30.75 1.01 7.11
CA ASP A 477 29.35 0.57 7.26
C ASP A 477 28.40 1.80 7.21
N VAL A 478 28.88 2.92 7.73
CA VAL A 478 28.25 4.25 7.63
C VAL A 478 28.08 4.73 6.19
N ALA A 479 29.19 4.71 5.43
CA ALA A 479 29.24 5.24 4.07
C ALA A 479 28.40 4.42 3.08
N ALA A 480 28.25 3.11 3.36
CA ALA A 480 27.42 2.21 2.58
C ALA A 480 25.92 2.36 2.87
N GLY A 481 25.52 3.06 3.96
CA GLY A 481 24.13 3.09 4.41
C GLY A 481 23.61 1.72 4.86
N THR A 482 24.51 0.75 5.03
CA THR A 482 24.19 -0.65 5.33
C THR A 482 24.36 -1.00 6.81
N ASP A 483 24.82 -0.07 7.67
CA ASP A 483 25.07 -0.44 9.06
C ASP A 483 23.85 -0.42 9.97
N ASP A 484 23.82 -1.41 10.85
CA ASP A 484 22.81 -1.66 11.86
C ASP A 484 22.95 -0.81 13.13
N GLY A 485 23.73 0.27 13.08
CA GLY A 485 24.09 1.08 14.25
C GLY A 485 24.68 0.27 15.41
N THR A 486 25.03 0.93 16.53
CA THR A 486 25.27 0.19 17.77
C THR A 486 23.94 -0.46 18.20
N ARG A 487 23.79 -1.73 17.88
CA ARG A 487 22.80 -2.61 18.50
C ARG A 487 23.15 -2.68 19.97
N GLN A 488 22.31 -2.17 20.86
CA GLN A 488 22.50 -2.40 22.30
C GLN A 488 21.55 -3.52 22.73
N ALA A 489 22.13 -4.47 23.46
CA ALA A 489 21.42 -5.54 24.15
C ALA A 489 20.43 -4.96 25.17
#